data_AF-A0ABC8XZI3-F1
#
_entry.id   AF-A0ABC8XZI3-F1
#
_cell.length_a   1.000
_cell.length_b   1.000
_cell.length_c   1.000
_cell.angle_alpha   90.00
_cell.angle_beta   90.00
_cell.angle_gamma   90.00
#
_symmetry.space_group_name_H-M   'P 1'
#
loop_
_entity.id
_entity.type
_entity.pdbx_description
1 polymer ?
#
loop_
_entity_poly.entity_id
_entity_poly.type
_entity_poly.pdbx_seq_one_letter_code
_entity_poly.pdbx_strand_id
1 'polypeptide(L)'
;MATAATDRTAAPEPAPHVLVVPYPAQGHTIPLLDLATLLASRGGVRLTVVATPATAPLLAAHGDAVGELVLPFPSHPAFPAGVESAKGLSPALFGALIVAYAGLRAPLGDWALERSGGPDRVAAILSDFFCGWRQPLAAELGVSRIAFSPSAVYGTAVLHSLFRRMPQCEDSDDESPIGFPDLPGAPAYPWRQLTLLYRTYRDGDEVSEGVRRNFLWNLEASSFVSNTFRRLEERYLAAPLADLGFRRVRAIGPLAPDAADAASGRGGETAVSAADLCAWLDGFADDDGSVVYISFGSMAVLQPPHAAALAAALERTGVPFVWAVGTAAPLPEGFEERVAAAAATAGRRRGKGRVVRGWAPQVAALRHRAVGWFVTHCGWNSVLEASAAGVPMLTWPMTADQFVNTRLLVEEAGAAVPVSWGGIQAAPEAEEVARVLEAAAGGQCAHVAARAKELVEEAAATVSDGGASRQELDELVRELRELGSEPKE
;
A
#
# COMPACT_ATOMS: atom_id res chain seq x y z
N MET A 1 -15.05 19.01 65.42
CA MET A 1 -15.80 18.84 64.15
C MET A 1 -14.78 18.85 63.03
N ALA A 2 -14.45 17.67 62.51
CA ALA A 2 -13.54 17.52 61.38
C ALA A 2 -14.32 17.76 60.09
N THR A 3 -13.92 18.76 59.32
CA THR A 3 -14.42 19.01 57.97
C THR A 3 -13.74 18.06 57.00
N ALA A 4 -14.48 17.05 56.54
CA ALA A 4 -14.06 16.17 55.48
C ALA A 4 -13.95 16.97 54.17
N ALA A 5 -12.74 17.07 53.63
CA ALA A 5 -12.52 17.51 52.27
C ALA A 5 -13.04 16.42 51.33
N THR A 6 -14.09 16.73 50.58
CA THR A 6 -14.57 15.89 49.49
C THR A 6 -13.58 16.01 48.34
N ASP A 7 -12.78 14.96 48.19
CA ASP A 7 -11.95 14.72 47.01
C ASP A 7 -12.89 14.58 45.80
N ARG A 8 -13.01 15.65 45.01
CA ARG A 8 -13.72 15.60 43.73
C ARG A 8 -12.77 14.90 42.76
N THR A 9 -12.93 13.59 42.63
CA THR A 9 -12.42 12.86 41.47
C THR A 9 -12.95 13.57 40.23
N ALA A 10 -12.08 14.28 39.50
CA ALA A 10 -12.40 14.87 38.22
C ALA A 10 -12.98 13.77 37.32
N ALA A 11 -14.11 14.05 36.65
CA ALA A 11 -14.61 13.16 35.62
C ALA A 11 -13.48 12.96 34.58
N PRO A 12 -13.26 11.74 34.07
CA PRO A 12 -12.20 11.50 33.09
C PRO A 12 -12.40 12.46 31.91
N GLU A 13 -11.35 13.20 31.55
CA GLU A 13 -11.38 14.05 30.36
C GLU A 13 -11.76 13.20 29.15
N PRO A 14 -12.64 13.69 28.26
CA PRO A 14 -13.05 12.94 27.09
C PRO A 14 -11.83 12.65 26.21
N ALA A 15 -11.65 11.38 25.84
CA ALA A 15 -10.55 10.96 24.99
C ALA A 15 -10.52 11.78 23.68
N PRO A 16 -9.33 12.27 23.25
CA PRO A 16 -9.20 13.11 22.08
C PRO A 16 -9.74 12.43 20.83
N HIS A 17 -10.43 13.22 20.01
CA HIS A 17 -11.07 12.76 18.79
C HIS A 17 -10.16 12.98 17.58
N VAL A 18 -9.76 11.91 16.91
CA VAL A 18 -8.96 11.96 15.68
C VAL A 18 -9.86 11.66 14.49
N LEU A 19 -9.88 12.58 13.53
CA LEU A 19 -10.53 12.37 12.24
C LEU A 19 -9.57 11.62 11.32
N VAL A 20 -9.96 10.44 10.86
CA VAL A 20 -9.18 9.60 9.94
C VAL A 20 -9.73 9.75 8.53
N VAL A 21 -8.89 10.15 7.56
CA VAL A 21 -9.30 10.39 6.16
C VAL A 21 -8.48 9.51 5.21
N PRO A 22 -8.96 8.31 4.89
CA PRO A 22 -8.34 7.45 3.88
C PRO A 22 -8.59 7.95 2.47
N TYR A 23 -7.64 7.74 1.57
CA TYR A 23 -7.89 7.93 0.14
C TYR A 23 -8.68 6.72 -0.41
N PRO A 24 -9.69 6.89 -1.28
CA PRO A 24 -10.56 5.82 -1.74
C PRO A 24 -9.90 4.96 -2.84
N ALA A 25 -8.83 4.28 -2.46
CA ALA A 25 -8.17 3.25 -3.24
C ALA A 25 -7.79 2.12 -2.27
N GLN A 26 -8.04 0.87 -2.64
CA GLN A 26 -7.82 -0.27 -1.73
C GLN A 26 -6.40 -0.32 -1.14
N GLY A 27 -5.40 0.01 -1.96
CA GLY A 27 -4.00 0.10 -1.52
C GLY A 27 -3.73 1.15 -0.44
N HIS A 28 -4.63 2.10 -0.25
CA HIS A 28 -4.55 3.20 0.71
C HIS A 28 -5.53 3.03 1.88
N THR A 29 -6.78 2.68 1.56
CA THR A 29 -7.85 2.51 2.55
C THR A 29 -7.51 1.39 3.53
N ILE A 30 -7.15 0.20 3.03
CA ILE A 30 -6.88 -0.98 3.87
C ILE A 30 -5.78 -0.71 4.91
N PRO A 31 -4.55 -0.30 4.54
CA PRO A 31 -3.51 -0.11 5.54
C PRO A 31 -3.78 1.05 6.51
N LEU A 32 -4.54 2.08 6.11
CA LEU A 32 -4.93 3.13 7.05
C LEU A 32 -6.03 2.68 8.01
N LEU A 33 -6.95 1.82 7.57
CA LEU A 33 -7.92 1.16 8.47
C LEU A 33 -7.22 0.21 9.44
N ASP A 34 -6.23 -0.56 8.97
CA ASP A 34 -5.40 -1.43 9.82
C ASP A 34 -4.72 -0.59 10.93
N LEU A 35 -4.12 0.55 10.56
CA LEU A 35 -3.57 1.50 11.54
C LEU A 35 -4.64 2.04 12.49
N ALA A 36 -5.81 2.44 11.99
CA ALA A 36 -6.89 2.96 12.81
C ALA A 36 -7.35 1.93 13.85
N THR A 37 -7.53 0.67 13.46
CA THR A 37 -7.87 -0.42 14.39
C THR A 37 -6.78 -0.63 15.44
N LEU A 38 -5.50 -0.59 15.05
CA LEU A 38 -4.40 -0.69 16.01
C LEU A 38 -4.39 0.47 17.01
N LEU A 39 -4.59 1.71 16.54
CA LEU A 39 -4.71 2.89 17.41
C LEU A 39 -5.89 2.77 18.37
N ALA A 40 -7.06 2.35 17.88
CA ALA A 40 -8.24 2.12 18.71
C ALA A 40 -8.00 1.03 19.77
N SER A 41 -7.33 -0.07 19.42
CA SER A 41 -7.04 -1.18 20.33
C SER A 41 -6.14 -0.80 21.51
N ARG A 42 -5.34 0.28 21.38
CA ARG A 42 -4.50 0.79 22.47
C ARG A 42 -5.28 1.66 23.46
N GLY A 43 -6.49 2.08 23.11
CA GLY A 43 -7.37 2.92 23.92
C GLY A 43 -6.90 4.37 24.07
N GLY A 44 -7.72 5.20 24.70
CA GLY A 44 -7.39 6.59 25.02
C GLY A 44 -7.45 7.57 23.84
N VAL A 45 -7.85 7.12 22.65
CA VAL A 45 -8.19 7.98 21.49
C VAL A 45 -9.52 7.50 20.92
N ARG A 46 -10.33 8.44 20.41
CA ARG A 46 -11.53 8.12 19.63
C ARG A 46 -11.26 8.43 18.18
N LEU A 47 -11.66 7.53 17.29
CA LEU A 47 -11.40 7.66 15.86
C LEU A 47 -12.73 7.73 15.12
N THR A 48 -12.87 8.70 14.21
CA THR A 48 -13.94 8.69 13.19
C THR A 48 -13.30 8.58 11.82
N VAL A 49 -13.64 7.54 11.07
CA VAL A 49 -13.14 7.31 9.72
C VAL A 49 -14.12 7.89 8.71
N VAL A 50 -13.61 8.74 7.83
CA VAL A 50 -14.35 9.25 6.67
C VAL A 50 -14.43 8.17 5.61
N ALA A 51 -15.64 7.89 5.14
CA ALA A 51 -15.92 6.97 4.05
C ALA A 51 -16.86 7.61 3.03
N THR A 52 -16.98 6.96 1.88
CA THR A 52 -18.03 7.21 0.89
C THR A 52 -18.91 5.97 0.77
N PRO A 53 -20.11 6.04 0.16
CA PRO A 53 -20.93 4.85 -0.05
C PRO A 53 -20.19 3.65 -0.65
N ALA A 54 -19.24 3.88 -1.57
CA ALA A 54 -18.44 2.81 -2.16
C ALA A 54 -17.35 2.22 -1.24
N THR A 55 -16.87 2.96 -0.24
CA THR A 55 -15.79 2.53 0.67
C THR A 55 -16.28 2.14 2.06
N ALA A 56 -17.49 2.56 2.46
CA ALA A 56 -18.15 2.20 3.71
C ALA A 56 -18.18 0.68 4.00
N PRO A 57 -18.44 -0.21 3.01
CA PRO A 57 -18.41 -1.65 3.27
C PRO A 57 -17.05 -2.18 3.76
N LEU A 58 -15.94 -1.48 3.48
CA LEU A 58 -14.62 -1.86 3.98
C LEU A 58 -14.49 -1.59 5.49
N LEU A 59 -15.22 -0.60 6.04
CA LEU A 59 -15.20 -0.29 7.46
C LEU A 59 -15.93 -1.35 8.28
N ALA A 60 -16.93 -2.03 7.71
CA ALA A 60 -17.69 -3.07 8.39
C ALA A 60 -16.81 -4.20 8.92
N ALA A 61 -15.68 -4.49 8.27
CA ALA A 61 -14.70 -5.48 8.72
C ALA A 61 -13.98 -5.10 10.03
N HIS A 62 -14.02 -3.82 10.42
CA HIS A 62 -13.34 -3.28 11.60
C HIS A 62 -14.29 -3.09 12.81
N GLY A 63 -15.57 -3.46 12.67
CA GLY A 63 -16.57 -3.44 13.75
C GLY A 63 -16.73 -2.07 14.42
N ASP A 64 -17.06 -2.07 15.71
CA ASP A 64 -17.26 -0.85 16.50
C ASP A 64 -15.95 -0.20 16.99
N ALA A 65 -14.79 -0.66 16.51
CA ALA A 65 -13.49 -0.13 16.93
C ALA A 65 -13.28 1.33 16.51
N VAL A 66 -13.96 1.76 15.44
CA VAL A 66 -13.88 3.11 14.88
C VAL A 66 -15.28 3.64 14.58
N GLY A 67 -15.50 4.94 14.78
CA GLY A 67 -16.70 5.63 14.29
C GLY A 67 -16.66 5.78 12.77
N GLU A 68 -17.84 5.87 12.15
CA GLU A 68 -17.98 6.05 10.71
C GLU A 68 -18.62 7.41 10.39
N LEU A 69 -18.08 8.09 9.37
CA LEU A 69 -18.66 9.27 8.74
C LEU A 69 -18.75 9.04 7.24
N VAL A 70 -19.93 8.67 6.74
CA VAL A 70 -20.18 8.50 5.31
C VAL A 70 -20.59 9.84 4.70
N LEU A 71 -19.81 10.31 3.73
CA LEU A 71 -20.11 11.51 2.94
C LEU A 71 -20.26 11.15 1.45
N PRO A 72 -21.14 11.85 0.71
CA PRO A 72 -21.26 11.65 -0.72
C PRO A 72 -19.94 12.04 -1.42
N PHE A 73 -19.46 11.19 -2.32
CA PHE A 73 -18.27 11.50 -3.11
C PHE A 73 -18.54 12.74 -4.00
N PRO A 74 -17.65 13.76 -4.02
CA PRO A 74 -17.85 14.95 -4.85
C PRO A 74 -17.83 14.63 -6.35
N SER A 75 -18.73 15.22 -7.13
CA SER A 75 -18.74 15.03 -8.58
C SER A 75 -17.55 15.72 -9.26
N HIS A 76 -17.12 15.19 -10.41
CA HIS A 76 -16.08 15.78 -11.24
C HIS A 76 -16.38 15.54 -12.72
N PRO A 77 -16.20 16.53 -13.62
CA PRO A 77 -16.57 16.42 -15.03
C PRO A 77 -15.77 15.37 -15.82
N ALA A 78 -14.60 14.95 -15.30
CA ALA A 78 -13.72 13.98 -15.98
C ALA A 78 -14.21 12.52 -15.94
N PHE A 79 -15.23 12.19 -15.14
CA PHE A 79 -15.78 10.83 -15.07
C PHE A 79 -17.28 10.83 -14.75
N PRO A 80 -18.01 9.76 -15.12
CA PRO A 80 -19.44 9.64 -14.82
C PRO A 80 -19.75 9.67 -13.31
N ALA A 81 -20.99 10.00 -12.96
CA ALA A 81 -21.49 9.87 -11.59
C ALA A 81 -21.40 8.42 -11.09
N GLY A 82 -21.10 8.23 -9.81
CA GLY A 82 -20.93 6.90 -9.18
C GLY A 82 -19.50 6.36 -9.20
N VAL A 83 -18.55 7.06 -9.82
CA VAL A 83 -17.12 6.78 -9.66
C VAL A 83 -16.64 7.40 -8.35
N GLU A 84 -16.48 6.58 -7.32
CA GLU A 84 -16.10 7.02 -5.97
C GLU A 84 -14.76 6.45 -5.49
N SER A 85 -14.12 5.60 -6.28
CA SER A 85 -12.85 4.97 -5.92
C SER A 85 -11.95 4.78 -7.13
N ALA A 86 -10.67 4.51 -6.89
CA ALA A 86 -9.72 4.20 -7.97
C ALA A 86 -10.02 2.85 -8.66
N LYS A 87 -10.85 1.98 -8.08
CA LYS A 87 -11.15 0.66 -8.65
C LYS A 87 -11.83 0.80 -10.00
N GLY A 88 -11.19 0.27 -11.05
CA GLY A 88 -11.71 0.34 -12.43
C GLY A 88 -11.56 1.70 -13.10
N LEU A 89 -10.91 2.67 -12.44
CA LEU A 89 -10.60 3.97 -13.01
C LEU A 89 -9.39 3.88 -13.93
N SER A 90 -9.46 4.53 -15.10
CA SER A 90 -8.29 4.69 -15.98
C SER A 90 -7.13 5.37 -15.22
N PRO A 91 -5.88 4.89 -15.33
CA PRO A 91 -4.73 5.52 -14.68
C PRO A 91 -4.58 7.01 -15.00
N ALA A 92 -4.98 7.44 -16.21
CA ALA A 92 -4.92 8.83 -16.63
C ALA A 92 -5.89 9.76 -15.86
N LEU A 93 -6.95 9.20 -15.27
CA LEU A 93 -7.95 9.95 -14.49
C LEU A 93 -7.63 9.99 -13.00
N PHE A 94 -6.54 9.36 -12.55
CA PHE A 94 -6.20 9.30 -11.13
C PHE A 94 -5.96 10.68 -10.51
N GLY A 95 -5.35 11.61 -11.26
CA GLY A 95 -5.18 13.00 -10.81
C GLY A 95 -6.52 13.73 -10.60
N ALA A 96 -7.48 13.50 -11.50
CA ALA A 96 -8.83 14.06 -11.37
C ALA A 96 -9.55 13.48 -10.15
N LEU A 97 -9.33 12.20 -9.81
CA LEU A 97 -9.89 11.59 -8.60
C LEU A 97 -9.33 12.24 -7.32
N ILE A 98 -8.02 12.53 -7.27
CA ILE A 98 -7.39 13.25 -6.15
C ILE A 98 -8.07 14.61 -5.94
N VAL A 99 -8.23 15.38 -7.04
CA VAL A 99 -8.82 16.73 -6.99
C VAL A 99 -10.31 16.68 -6.65
N ALA A 100 -11.05 15.71 -7.22
CA ALA A 100 -12.45 15.50 -6.88
C ALA A 100 -12.63 15.18 -5.39
N TYR A 101 -11.82 14.29 -4.83
CA TYR A 101 -11.90 13.90 -3.43
C TYR A 101 -11.60 15.08 -2.48
N ALA A 102 -10.77 16.04 -2.89
CA ALA A 102 -10.55 17.28 -2.15
C ALA A 102 -11.82 18.15 -1.98
N GLY A 103 -12.86 17.93 -2.80
CA GLY A 103 -14.18 18.54 -2.63
C GLY A 103 -14.86 18.20 -1.30
N LEU A 104 -14.42 17.17 -0.58
CA LEU A 104 -14.89 16.85 0.77
C LEU A 104 -14.41 17.85 1.84
N ARG A 105 -13.55 18.81 1.49
CA ARG A 105 -13.05 19.83 2.42
C ARG A 105 -14.15 20.63 3.09
N ALA A 106 -15.08 21.19 2.31
CA ALA A 106 -16.18 21.99 2.85
C ALA A 106 -17.08 21.16 3.80
N PRO A 107 -17.70 20.04 3.38
CA PRO A 107 -18.59 19.29 4.26
C PRO A 107 -17.88 18.71 5.50
N LEU A 108 -16.61 18.33 5.41
CA LEU A 108 -15.85 17.91 6.59
C LEU A 108 -15.49 19.07 7.53
N GLY A 109 -15.28 20.27 6.98
CA GLY A 109 -15.10 21.48 7.76
C GLY A 109 -16.35 21.82 8.55
N ASP A 110 -17.51 21.86 7.88
CA ASP A 110 -18.81 22.11 8.52
C ASP A 110 -19.07 21.08 9.63
N TRP A 111 -18.90 19.79 9.33
CA TRP A 111 -19.06 18.71 10.31
C TRP A 111 -18.15 18.87 11.54
N ALA A 112 -16.89 19.28 11.34
CA ALA A 112 -15.95 19.47 12.45
C ALA A 112 -16.27 20.72 13.27
N LEU A 113 -16.69 21.82 12.63
CA LEU A 113 -17.05 23.07 13.27
C LEU A 113 -18.30 22.94 14.15
N GLU A 114 -19.32 22.19 13.69
CA GLU A 114 -20.51 21.86 14.48
C GLU A 114 -20.19 21.19 15.83
N ARG A 115 -19.05 20.49 15.92
CA ARG A 115 -18.60 19.74 17.10
C ARG A 115 -17.55 20.46 17.91
N SER A 116 -17.12 21.65 17.48
CA SER A 116 -15.99 22.38 18.07
C SER A 116 -16.18 22.77 19.54
N GLY A 117 -17.42 22.97 19.99
CA GLY A 117 -17.76 23.31 21.37
C GLY A 117 -18.13 22.13 22.27
N GLY A 118 -18.07 20.89 21.78
CA GLY A 118 -18.53 19.70 22.49
C GLY A 118 -17.42 18.69 22.80
N PRO A 119 -17.76 17.59 23.49
CA PRO A 119 -16.82 16.51 23.76
C PRO A 119 -16.31 15.83 22.47
N ASP A 120 -17.01 16.02 21.34
CA ASP A 120 -16.67 15.47 20.02
C ASP A 120 -15.76 16.37 19.17
N ARG A 121 -15.21 17.45 19.74
CA ARG A 121 -14.24 18.31 19.06
C ARG A 121 -13.07 17.49 18.51
N VAL A 122 -12.80 17.66 17.22
CA VAL A 122 -11.63 17.07 16.56
C VAL A 122 -10.35 17.68 17.16
N ALA A 123 -9.45 16.82 17.64
CA ALA A 123 -8.16 17.18 18.22
C ALA A 123 -7.02 17.04 17.20
N ALA A 124 -7.14 16.12 16.24
CA ALA A 124 -6.16 15.89 15.19
C ALA A 124 -6.78 15.30 13.93
N ILE A 125 -6.06 15.40 12.81
CA ILE A 125 -6.42 14.73 11.55
C ILE A 125 -5.31 13.75 11.17
N LEU A 126 -5.64 12.47 11.01
CA LEU A 126 -4.78 11.46 10.40
C LEU A 126 -5.28 11.21 8.98
N SER A 127 -4.48 11.49 7.96
CA SER A 127 -4.96 11.35 6.57
C SER A 127 -3.89 10.78 5.65
N ASP A 128 -4.34 10.04 4.64
CA ASP A 128 -3.48 9.57 3.55
C ASP A 128 -2.72 10.73 2.86
N PHE A 129 -1.54 10.46 2.30
CA PHE A 129 -0.76 11.49 1.59
C PHE A 129 -1.46 11.99 0.31
N PHE A 130 -2.34 11.23 -0.32
CA PHE A 130 -3.20 11.75 -1.39
C PHE A 130 -4.30 12.68 -0.87
N CYS A 131 -4.42 12.84 0.44
CA CYS A 131 -5.33 13.79 1.09
C CYS A 131 -4.59 14.99 1.69
N GLY A 132 -3.51 15.45 1.06
CA GLY A 132 -2.76 16.65 1.49
C GLY A 132 -3.61 17.91 1.63
N TRP A 133 -4.71 18.03 0.87
CA TRP A 133 -5.74 19.08 1.04
C TRP A 133 -6.36 19.15 2.44
N ARG A 134 -6.15 18.14 3.30
CA ARG A 134 -6.48 18.18 4.73
C ARG A 134 -5.62 19.15 5.53
N GLN A 135 -4.44 19.52 5.05
CA GLN A 135 -3.56 20.45 5.74
C GLN A 135 -4.17 21.84 5.94
N PRO A 136 -4.68 22.53 4.90
CA PRO A 136 -5.34 23.83 5.11
C PRO A 136 -6.58 23.73 6.00
N LEU A 137 -7.29 22.59 5.99
CA LEU A 137 -8.41 22.39 6.91
C LEU A 137 -7.95 22.15 8.36
N ALA A 138 -6.84 21.46 8.57
CA ALA A 138 -6.23 21.33 9.89
C ALA A 138 -5.84 22.71 10.46
N ALA A 139 -5.28 23.59 9.60
CA ALA A 139 -4.95 24.96 9.97
C ALA A 139 -6.20 25.79 10.33
N GLU A 140 -7.29 25.69 9.57
CA GLU A 140 -8.56 26.36 9.86
C GLU A 140 -9.18 25.91 11.19
N LEU A 141 -9.10 24.62 11.50
CA LEU A 141 -9.58 24.07 12.78
C LEU A 141 -8.60 24.30 13.95
N GLY A 142 -7.38 24.77 13.65
CA GLY A 142 -6.30 24.94 14.63
C GLY A 142 -5.90 23.63 15.30
N VAL A 143 -5.76 22.55 14.51
CA VAL A 143 -5.38 21.18 14.93
C VAL A 143 -4.20 20.66 14.13
N SER A 144 -3.50 19.67 14.68
CA SER A 144 -2.38 19.01 14.00
C SER A 144 -2.86 18.01 12.94
N ARG A 145 -2.16 17.96 11.80
CA ARG A 145 -2.31 16.90 10.79
C ARG A 145 -1.12 15.96 10.78
N ILE A 146 -1.40 14.67 10.74
CA ILE A 146 -0.44 13.59 10.56
C ILE A 146 -0.69 12.99 9.16
N ALA A 147 0.35 12.92 8.35
CA ALA A 147 0.29 12.32 7.02
C ALA A 147 0.64 10.83 7.13
N PHE A 148 -0.26 9.96 6.67
CA PHE A 148 -0.02 8.54 6.55
C PHE A 148 0.42 8.18 5.13
N SER A 149 1.47 7.37 5.02
CA SER A 149 1.90 6.78 3.75
C SER A 149 1.80 5.26 3.77
N PRO A 150 0.96 4.67 2.91
CA PRO A 150 0.97 3.24 2.62
C PRO A 150 2.03 2.84 1.58
N SER A 151 2.94 3.75 1.21
CA SER A 151 4.08 3.50 0.34
C SER A 151 5.39 3.46 1.13
N ALA A 152 6.45 2.96 0.49
CA ALA A 152 7.82 3.06 0.98
C ALA A 152 8.18 4.51 1.32
N VAL A 153 9.00 4.74 2.33
CA VAL A 153 9.58 6.07 2.62
C VAL A 153 10.34 6.57 1.41
N TYR A 154 11.13 5.70 0.78
CA TYR A 154 11.90 6.04 -0.40
C TYR A 154 11.01 6.43 -1.59
N GLY A 155 10.01 5.60 -1.91
CA GLY A 155 9.02 5.90 -2.96
C GLY A 155 8.23 7.18 -2.69
N THR A 156 7.83 7.40 -1.44
CA THR A 156 7.13 8.62 -1.01
C THR A 156 8.02 9.85 -1.21
N ALA A 157 9.30 9.77 -0.83
CA ALA A 157 10.25 10.88 -0.97
C ALA A 157 10.54 11.21 -2.44
N VAL A 158 10.72 10.21 -3.31
CA VAL A 158 10.84 10.40 -4.77
C VAL A 158 9.63 11.15 -5.31
N LEU A 159 8.41 10.73 -4.95
CA LEU A 159 7.17 11.33 -5.43
C LEU A 159 7.03 12.79 -5.00
N HIS A 160 7.31 13.11 -3.74
CA HIS A 160 7.29 14.50 -3.27
C HIS A 160 8.40 15.34 -3.92
N SER A 161 9.58 14.77 -4.17
CA SER A 161 10.68 15.47 -4.84
C SER A 161 10.31 15.91 -6.26
N LEU A 162 9.58 15.07 -7.00
CA LEU A 162 9.07 15.41 -8.33
C LEU A 162 8.22 16.68 -8.28
N PHE A 163 7.22 16.74 -7.40
CA PHE A 163 6.31 17.89 -7.30
C PHE A 163 6.92 19.12 -6.61
N ARG A 164 7.91 18.92 -5.74
CA ARG A 164 8.65 19.99 -5.06
C ARG A 164 9.59 20.73 -6.02
N ARG A 165 10.34 19.97 -6.83
CA ARG A 165 11.43 20.52 -7.67
C ARG A 165 11.05 20.70 -9.13
N MET A 166 10.04 19.97 -9.60
CA MET A 166 9.56 20.00 -10.99
C MET A 166 10.70 19.79 -12.02
N PRO A 167 11.53 18.73 -11.92
CA PRO A 167 12.58 18.47 -12.92
C PRO A 167 11.99 18.24 -14.32
N GLN A 168 12.58 18.86 -15.34
CA GLN A 168 12.13 18.71 -16.72
C GLN A 168 12.91 17.62 -17.46
N CYS A 169 12.26 16.97 -18.43
CA CYS A 169 12.93 16.15 -19.43
C CYS A 169 13.17 17.01 -20.66
N GLU A 170 14.43 17.40 -20.89
CA GLU A 170 14.80 18.38 -21.93
C GLU A 170 14.60 17.82 -23.36
N ASP A 171 14.85 16.51 -23.55
CA ASP A 171 14.94 15.91 -24.88
C ASP A 171 13.72 15.08 -25.31
N SER A 172 12.66 15.03 -24.47
CA SER A 172 11.49 14.16 -24.66
C SER A 172 11.84 12.65 -24.83
N ASP A 173 13.06 12.25 -24.48
CA ASP A 173 13.49 10.87 -24.48
C ASP A 173 13.04 10.17 -23.19
N ASP A 174 12.26 9.09 -23.34
CA ASP A 174 11.73 8.27 -22.24
C ASP A 174 12.86 7.58 -21.43
N GLU A 175 14.07 7.48 -21.98
CA GLU A 175 15.28 6.97 -21.30
C GLU A 175 16.08 8.04 -20.56
N SER A 176 15.76 9.33 -20.71
CA SER A 176 16.47 10.41 -20.04
C SER A 176 16.47 10.26 -18.51
N PRO A 177 17.63 10.31 -17.85
CA PRO A 177 17.71 10.14 -16.41
C PRO A 177 17.27 11.41 -15.66
N ILE A 178 16.30 11.27 -14.77
CA ILE A 178 15.92 12.30 -13.80
C ILE A 178 16.57 11.99 -12.45
N GLY A 179 17.49 12.85 -12.02
CA GLY A 179 18.25 12.67 -10.77
C GLY A 179 17.56 13.27 -9.54
N PHE A 180 17.80 12.66 -8.37
CA PHE A 180 17.25 13.06 -7.07
C PHE A 180 18.38 13.34 -6.05
N PRO A 181 19.18 14.41 -6.21
CA PRO A 181 20.35 14.74 -5.39
C PRO A 181 20.10 14.86 -3.88
N ASP A 182 18.88 15.19 -3.45
CA ASP A 182 18.56 15.35 -2.01
C ASP A 182 18.24 14.01 -1.32
N LEU A 183 18.14 12.92 -2.08
CA LEU A 183 17.91 11.58 -1.54
C LEU A 183 19.24 10.85 -1.32
N PRO A 184 19.35 9.98 -0.30
CA PRO A 184 20.53 9.18 -0.05
C PRO A 184 21.01 8.43 -1.31
N GLY A 185 22.26 8.67 -1.73
CA GLY A 185 22.85 8.06 -2.93
C GLY A 185 22.56 8.77 -4.24
N ALA A 186 21.85 9.90 -4.23
CA ALA A 186 21.52 10.70 -5.41
C ALA A 186 21.02 9.84 -6.60
N PRO A 187 19.99 8.99 -6.38
CA PRO A 187 19.52 8.07 -7.40
C PRO A 187 18.98 8.81 -8.62
N ALA A 188 18.98 8.14 -9.76
CA ALA A 188 18.36 8.63 -10.98
C ALA A 188 17.46 7.54 -11.59
N TYR A 189 16.36 7.99 -12.18
CA TYR A 189 15.38 7.13 -12.84
C TYR A 189 15.11 7.65 -14.25
N PRO A 190 15.05 6.76 -15.26
CA PRO A 190 14.58 7.16 -16.58
C PRO A 190 13.18 7.78 -16.51
N TRP A 191 12.91 8.76 -17.38
CA TRP A 191 11.62 9.45 -17.44
C TRP A 191 10.44 8.49 -17.48
N ARG A 192 10.53 7.39 -18.24
CA ARG A 192 9.45 6.41 -18.35
C ARG A 192 9.08 5.71 -17.03
N GLN A 193 10.04 5.59 -16.11
CA GLN A 193 9.87 4.92 -14.82
C GLN A 193 9.28 5.84 -13.74
N LEU A 194 9.12 7.14 -14.05
CA LEU A 194 8.44 8.08 -13.16
C LEU A 194 6.91 7.86 -13.20
N THR A 195 6.24 8.23 -12.11
CA THR A 195 4.79 8.09 -12.01
C THR A 195 4.07 8.83 -13.14
N LEU A 196 3.00 8.21 -13.67
CA LEU A 196 2.16 8.81 -14.69
C LEU A 196 1.61 10.17 -14.25
N LEU A 197 1.29 10.33 -12.96
CA LEU A 197 0.82 11.60 -12.38
C LEU A 197 1.76 12.77 -12.66
N TYR A 198 3.06 12.52 -12.67
CA TYR A 198 4.07 13.53 -12.95
C TYR A 198 4.32 13.66 -14.46
N ARG A 199 4.44 12.54 -15.17
CA ARG A 199 4.71 12.53 -16.62
C ARG A 199 3.61 13.21 -17.44
N THR A 200 2.36 13.21 -16.95
CA THR A 200 1.22 13.88 -17.61
C THR A 200 0.92 15.27 -17.05
N TYR A 201 1.75 15.80 -16.15
CA TYR A 201 1.58 17.13 -15.60
C TYR A 201 1.58 18.19 -16.70
N ARG A 202 0.65 19.14 -16.62
CA ARG A 202 0.56 20.28 -17.54
C ARG A 202 0.53 21.56 -16.72
N ASP A 203 1.49 22.44 -16.97
CA ASP A 203 1.55 23.75 -16.30
C ASP A 203 0.28 24.55 -16.57
N GLY A 204 -0.34 25.06 -15.52
CA GLY A 204 -1.60 25.81 -15.58
C GLY A 204 -2.88 24.99 -15.73
N ASP A 205 -2.80 23.66 -15.88
CA ASP A 205 -3.97 22.78 -15.84
C ASP A 205 -4.48 22.60 -14.40
N GLU A 206 -5.78 22.78 -14.18
CA GLU A 206 -6.36 22.80 -12.82
C GLU A 206 -6.14 21.49 -12.06
N VAL A 207 -6.23 20.34 -12.75
CA VAL A 207 -6.02 19.03 -12.14
C VAL A 207 -4.55 18.85 -11.78
N SER A 208 -3.65 19.18 -12.70
CA SER A 208 -2.19 19.11 -12.51
C SER A 208 -1.73 19.96 -11.33
N GLU A 209 -2.18 21.22 -11.27
CA GLU A 209 -1.88 22.13 -10.15
C GLU A 209 -2.53 21.66 -8.83
N GLY A 210 -3.74 21.09 -8.91
CA GLY A 210 -4.41 20.50 -7.75
C GLY A 210 -3.63 19.33 -7.14
N VAL A 211 -3.17 18.41 -7.98
CA VAL A 211 -2.31 17.28 -7.56
C VAL A 211 -1.01 17.80 -6.97
N ARG A 212 -0.34 18.76 -7.63
CA ARG A 212 0.91 19.33 -7.12
C ARG A 212 0.73 19.99 -5.75
N ARG A 213 -0.28 20.85 -5.57
CA ARG A 213 -0.60 21.46 -4.26
C ARG A 213 -0.84 20.40 -3.20
N ASN A 214 -1.57 19.35 -3.54
CA ASN A 214 -1.84 18.24 -2.64
C ASN A 214 -0.55 17.59 -2.11
N PHE A 215 0.45 17.37 -2.96
CA PHE A 215 1.76 16.87 -2.51
C PHE A 215 2.56 17.90 -1.70
N LEU A 216 2.52 19.18 -2.07
CA LEU A 216 3.23 20.22 -1.31
C LEU A 216 2.68 20.37 0.11
N TRP A 217 1.36 20.27 0.30
CA TRP A 217 0.72 20.30 1.61
C TRP A 217 1.08 19.11 2.53
N ASN A 218 1.63 18.02 2.00
CA ASN A 218 2.18 16.96 2.84
C ASN A 218 3.45 17.39 3.57
N LEU A 219 4.26 18.26 2.97
CA LEU A 219 5.51 18.75 3.58
C LEU A 219 5.25 19.61 4.83
N GLU A 220 4.03 20.13 4.96
CA GLU A 220 3.58 20.93 6.10
C GLU A 220 2.97 20.08 7.23
N ALA A 221 2.77 18.77 7.03
CA ALA A 221 2.26 17.90 8.07
C ALA A 221 3.19 17.88 9.30
N SER A 222 2.61 17.66 10.48
CA SER A 222 3.36 17.63 11.75
C SER A 222 4.28 16.41 11.86
N SER A 223 3.88 15.28 11.26
CA SER A 223 4.63 14.03 11.22
C SER A 223 4.20 13.21 10.00
N PHE A 224 5.12 12.37 9.52
CA PHE A 224 4.79 11.27 8.62
C PHE A 224 4.72 9.97 9.39
N VAL A 225 3.74 9.13 9.06
CA VAL A 225 3.60 7.76 9.55
C VAL A 225 3.61 6.86 8.32
N SER A 226 4.59 5.97 8.21
CA SER A 226 4.75 5.08 7.07
C SER A 226 4.57 3.63 7.49
N ASN A 227 3.81 2.89 6.70
CA ASN A 227 3.72 1.44 6.83
C ASN A 227 5.03 0.81 6.33
N THR A 228 6.06 0.82 7.15
CA THR A 228 7.39 0.28 6.85
C THR A 228 8.09 -0.11 8.15
N PHE A 229 9.23 -0.78 8.07
CA PHE A 229 10.06 -1.10 9.22
C PHE A 229 11.53 -0.77 8.96
N ARG A 230 12.27 -0.48 10.03
CA ARG A 230 13.63 0.09 9.95
C ARG A 230 14.57 -0.74 9.08
N ARG A 231 14.58 -2.06 9.22
CA ARG A 231 15.53 -2.91 8.47
C ARG A 231 15.38 -2.82 6.95
N LEU A 232 14.16 -2.53 6.46
CA LEU A 232 13.86 -2.46 5.03
C LEU A 232 14.27 -1.12 4.41
N GLU A 233 14.21 -0.02 5.17
CA GLU A 233 14.42 1.34 4.67
C GLU A 233 15.35 2.18 5.56
N GLU A 234 16.28 1.53 6.26
CA GLU A 234 17.15 2.17 7.28
C GLU A 234 17.82 3.43 6.73
N ARG A 235 18.33 3.35 5.50
CA ARG A 235 18.99 4.44 4.80
C ARG A 235 18.14 5.71 4.70
N TYR A 236 16.83 5.56 4.51
CA TYR A 236 15.87 6.66 4.32
C TYR A 236 15.20 7.09 5.63
N LEU A 237 15.31 6.28 6.68
CA LEU A 237 14.82 6.56 8.03
C LEU A 237 15.88 7.17 8.94
N ALA A 238 17.17 7.05 8.59
CA ALA A 238 18.30 7.47 9.42
C ALA A 238 18.35 8.99 9.66
N ALA A 239 17.79 9.80 8.75
CA ALA A 239 17.72 11.25 8.89
C ALA A 239 16.45 11.81 8.22
N PRO A 240 15.92 12.96 8.69
CA PRO A 240 14.82 13.64 8.04
C PRO A 240 15.17 14.06 6.60
N LEU A 241 14.26 13.78 5.66
CA LEU A 241 14.43 14.09 4.25
C LEU A 241 13.77 15.43 3.90
N ALA A 242 14.41 16.22 3.05
CA ALA A 242 13.87 17.49 2.55
C ALA A 242 12.53 17.29 1.81
N ASP A 243 12.45 16.19 1.05
CA ASP A 243 11.26 15.79 0.30
C ASP A 243 10.13 15.24 1.20
N LEU A 244 10.35 15.16 2.51
CA LEU A 244 9.34 14.85 3.53
C LEU A 244 9.26 15.99 4.57
N GLY A 245 9.56 17.22 4.14
CA GLY A 245 9.43 18.42 4.96
C GLY A 245 10.40 18.50 6.14
N PHE A 246 11.52 17.76 6.08
CA PHE A 246 12.43 17.57 7.21
C PHE A 246 11.72 17.07 8.48
N ARG A 247 10.66 16.28 8.31
CA ARG A 247 9.90 15.69 9.42
C ARG A 247 10.44 14.32 9.80
N ARG A 248 10.23 13.96 11.07
CA ARG A 248 10.40 12.58 11.52
C ARG A 248 9.38 11.69 10.79
N VAL A 249 9.86 10.57 10.27
CA VAL A 249 9.02 9.52 9.69
C VAL A 249 8.92 8.39 10.71
N ARG A 250 7.70 8.03 11.09
CA ARG A 250 7.42 6.92 12.01
C ARG A 250 7.24 5.64 11.22
N ALA A 251 8.13 4.68 11.43
CA ALA A 251 8.07 3.36 10.79
C ALA A 251 7.27 2.38 11.66
N ILE A 252 5.97 2.27 11.38
CA ILE A 252 5.01 1.53 12.24
C ILE A 252 4.64 0.13 11.69
N GLY A 253 5.21 -0.24 10.55
CA GLY A 253 4.88 -1.47 9.85
C GLY A 253 5.76 -2.67 10.23
N PRO A 254 5.57 -3.81 9.54
CA PRO A 254 4.47 -4.03 8.61
C PRO A 254 3.13 -4.12 9.34
N LEU A 255 2.12 -3.36 8.87
CA LEU A 255 0.73 -3.46 9.31
C LEU A 255 0.03 -4.72 8.77
N ALA A 256 0.79 -5.80 8.56
CA ALA A 256 0.25 -7.04 8.02
C ALA A 256 -0.55 -7.78 9.11
N PRO A 257 -1.71 -8.36 8.77
CA PRO A 257 -2.57 -9.05 9.73
C PRO A 257 -1.88 -10.31 10.27
N ASP A 258 -2.17 -10.67 11.51
CA ASP A 258 -1.75 -11.94 12.09
C ASP A 258 -2.31 -13.13 11.32
N ALA A 259 -1.75 -14.33 11.54
CA ALA A 259 -2.17 -15.56 10.86
C ALA A 259 -3.66 -15.89 11.08
N ALA A 260 -4.24 -15.49 12.21
CA ALA A 260 -5.65 -15.67 12.53
C ALA A 260 -6.59 -14.82 11.65
N ASP A 261 -6.12 -13.64 11.21
CA ASP A 261 -6.88 -12.69 10.38
C ASP A 261 -6.65 -12.90 8.88
N ALA A 262 -5.82 -13.86 8.47
CA ALA A 262 -5.60 -14.18 7.06
C ALA A 262 -6.86 -14.71 6.35
N ALA A 263 -7.90 -15.09 7.11
CA ALA A 263 -9.21 -15.51 6.62
C ALA A 263 -10.26 -14.39 6.50
N SER A 264 -9.94 -13.15 6.91
CA SER A 264 -10.96 -12.10 7.20
C SER A 264 -11.47 -11.29 5.99
N GLY A 265 -11.30 -11.73 4.75
CA GLY A 265 -11.82 -10.98 3.59
C GLY A 265 -11.13 -9.62 3.37
N ARG A 266 -9.88 -9.47 3.83
CA ARG A 266 -9.04 -8.28 3.61
C ARG A 266 -9.00 -7.91 2.12
N GLY A 267 -9.56 -6.74 1.78
CA GLY A 267 -9.66 -6.24 0.41
C GLY A 267 -10.97 -6.55 -0.34
N GLY A 268 -11.93 -7.19 0.33
CA GLY A 268 -13.28 -7.46 -0.18
C GLY A 268 -13.55 -8.95 -0.37
N GLU A 269 -14.67 -9.26 -1.05
CA GLU A 269 -15.09 -10.63 -1.32
C GLU A 269 -14.08 -11.36 -2.22
N THR A 270 -13.52 -12.45 -1.70
CA THR A 270 -12.51 -13.27 -2.39
C THR A 270 -13.18 -14.15 -3.44
N ALA A 271 -12.58 -14.26 -4.63
CA ALA A 271 -13.10 -15.11 -5.71
C ALA A 271 -12.99 -16.62 -5.40
N VAL A 272 -12.07 -16.99 -4.51
CA VAL A 272 -11.91 -18.33 -3.96
C VAL A 272 -11.65 -18.22 -2.47
N SER A 273 -12.14 -19.19 -1.68
CA SER A 273 -11.85 -19.18 -0.25
C SER A 273 -10.36 -19.47 0.01
N ALA A 274 -9.84 -18.95 1.13
CA ALA A 274 -8.48 -19.27 1.58
C ALA A 274 -8.29 -20.78 1.77
N ALA A 275 -9.31 -21.47 2.30
CA ALA A 275 -9.30 -22.92 2.48
C ALA A 275 -9.17 -23.68 1.16
N ASP A 276 -9.92 -23.29 0.12
CA ASP A 276 -9.84 -23.93 -1.20
C ASP A 276 -8.49 -23.70 -1.86
N LEU A 277 -7.90 -22.51 -1.71
CA LEU A 277 -6.58 -22.23 -2.24
C LEU A 277 -5.51 -23.05 -1.52
N CYS A 278 -5.53 -23.07 -0.19
CA CYS A 278 -4.60 -23.84 0.62
C CYS A 278 -4.71 -25.34 0.33
N ALA A 279 -5.92 -25.89 0.19
CA ALA A 279 -6.11 -27.31 -0.14
C ALA A 279 -5.49 -27.74 -1.49
N TRP A 280 -5.37 -26.82 -2.44
CA TRP A 280 -4.63 -27.07 -3.68
C TRP A 280 -3.12 -27.01 -3.46
N LEU A 281 -2.65 -26.01 -2.71
CA LEU A 281 -1.24 -25.84 -2.35
C LEU A 281 -0.71 -26.99 -1.49
N ASP A 282 -1.55 -27.59 -0.64
CA ASP A 282 -1.25 -28.79 0.15
C ASP A 282 -0.89 -30.00 -0.73
N GLY A 283 -1.29 -30.00 -2.00
CA GLY A 283 -0.87 -31.03 -2.96
C GLY A 283 0.62 -31.01 -3.31
N PHE A 284 1.35 -29.98 -2.89
CA PHE A 284 2.79 -29.81 -3.08
C PHE A 284 3.57 -30.02 -1.77
N ALA A 285 2.97 -30.69 -0.78
CA ALA A 285 3.55 -30.91 0.55
C ALA A 285 4.91 -31.63 0.57
N ASP A 286 5.26 -32.37 -0.49
CA ASP A 286 6.54 -33.06 -0.60
C ASP A 286 7.66 -32.17 -1.20
N ASP A 287 7.35 -30.94 -1.59
CA ASP A 287 8.26 -30.01 -2.28
C ASP A 287 8.02 -28.56 -1.83
N ASP A 288 8.45 -28.26 -0.59
CA ASP A 288 8.34 -26.93 0.01
C ASP A 288 9.04 -25.87 -0.85
N GLY A 289 8.39 -24.72 -1.01
CA GLY A 289 8.90 -23.62 -1.84
C GLY A 289 8.90 -23.88 -3.35
N SER A 290 8.20 -24.91 -3.85
CA SER A 290 8.15 -25.22 -5.28
C SER A 290 7.17 -24.37 -6.10
N VAL A 291 6.19 -23.73 -5.46
CA VAL A 291 5.12 -22.98 -6.13
C VAL A 291 5.47 -21.51 -6.26
N VAL A 292 5.25 -20.96 -7.46
CA VAL A 292 5.32 -19.53 -7.74
C VAL A 292 3.92 -18.92 -7.62
N TYR A 293 3.74 -18.00 -6.67
CA TYR A 293 2.54 -17.16 -6.62
C TYR A 293 2.73 -15.95 -7.53
N ILE A 294 1.71 -15.56 -8.29
CA ILE A 294 1.77 -14.51 -9.30
C ILE A 294 0.58 -13.58 -9.12
N SER A 295 0.85 -12.30 -8.84
CA SER A 295 -0.18 -11.27 -8.68
C SER A 295 0.37 -9.88 -8.99
N PHE A 296 -0.35 -9.13 -9.82
CA PHE A 296 -0.02 -7.75 -10.19
C PHE A 296 -0.88 -6.72 -9.43
N GLY A 297 -1.49 -7.14 -8.31
CA GLY A 297 -2.31 -6.29 -7.47
C GLY A 297 -3.68 -6.00 -8.08
N SER A 298 -4.40 -5.04 -7.49
CA SER A 298 -5.80 -4.76 -7.82
C SER A 298 -6.00 -3.72 -8.92
N MET A 299 -4.97 -2.91 -9.18
CA MET A 299 -5.04 -1.78 -10.12
C MET A 299 -4.36 -2.08 -11.46
N ALA A 300 -3.35 -2.95 -11.49
CA ALA A 300 -2.67 -3.27 -12.73
C ALA A 300 -3.42 -4.39 -13.47
N VAL A 301 -3.76 -4.13 -14.73
CA VAL A 301 -4.24 -5.15 -15.66
C VAL A 301 -3.12 -5.39 -16.67
N LEU A 302 -2.59 -6.62 -16.67
CA LEU A 302 -1.60 -7.02 -17.66
C LEU A 302 -2.19 -6.85 -19.07
N GLN A 303 -1.43 -6.20 -19.94
CA GLN A 303 -1.80 -6.10 -21.35
C GLN A 303 -1.57 -7.45 -22.04
N PRO A 304 -2.27 -7.74 -23.15
CA PRO A 304 -2.17 -9.03 -23.83
C PRO A 304 -0.74 -9.50 -24.11
N PRO A 305 0.22 -8.64 -24.53
CA PRO A 305 1.61 -9.06 -24.72
C PRO A 305 2.28 -9.55 -23.43
N HIS A 306 2.07 -8.87 -22.30
CA HIS A 306 2.63 -9.27 -20.99
C HIS A 306 2.03 -10.60 -20.53
N ALA A 307 0.72 -10.76 -20.65
CA ALA A 307 0.03 -12.00 -20.30
C ALA A 307 0.49 -13.17 -21.20
N ALA A 308 0.71 -12.92 -22.49
CA ALA A 308 1.22 -13.91 -23.42
C ALA A 308 2.65 -14.35 -23.08
N ALA A 309 3.56 -13.41 -22.79
CA ALA A 309 4.94 -13.71 -22.40
C ALA A 309 4.99 -14.57 -21.13
N LEU A 310 4.21 -14.19 -20.11
CA LEU A 310 4.13 -14.94 -18.85
C LEU A 310 3.52 -16.33 -19.04
N ALA A 311 2.41 -16.45 -19.77
CA ALA A 311 1.77 -17.74 -20.07
C ALA A 311 2.72 -18.69 -20.79
N ALA A 312 3.38 -18.22 -21.85
CA ALA A 312 4.35 -19.01 -22.61
C ALA A 312 5.55 -19.44 -21.75
N ALA A 313 6.02 -18.57 -20.85
CA ALA A 313 7.07 -18.92 -19.90
C ALA A 313 6.62 -20.00 -18.89
N LEU A 314 5.41 -19.90 -18.34
CA LEU A 314 4.87 -20.91 -17.42
C LEU A 314 4.70 -22.27 -18.10
N GLU A 315 4.19 -22.30 -19.34
CA GLU A 315 4.04 -23.52 -20.12
C GLU A 315 5.39 -24.17 -20.43
N ARG A 316 6.40 -23.37 -20.80
CA ARG A 316 7.74 -23.87 -21.12
C ARG A 316 8.47 -24.42 -19.90
N THR A 317 8.49 -23.65 -18.81
CA THR A 317 9.26 -24.00 -17.61
C THR A 317 8.60 -25.12 -16.81
N GLY A 318 7.26 -25.22 -16.88
CA GLY A 318 6.49 -26.22 -16.14
C GLY A 318 6.63 -26.10 -14.62
N VAL A 319 7.00 -24.91 -14.12
CA VAL A 319 7.02 -24.60 -12.68
C VAL A 319 5.60 -24.62 -12.12
N PRO A 320 5.38 -25.17 -10.91
CA PRO A 320 4.10 -25.05 -10.24
C PRO A 320 3.72 -23.59 -9.99
N PHE A 321 2.49 -23.18 -10.31
CA PHE A 321 2.08 -21.78 -10.11
C PHE A 321 0.63 -21.57 -9.67
N VAL A 322 0.41 -20.46 -8.98
CA VAL A 322 -0.90 -19.84 -8.78
C VAL A 322 -0.87 -18.46 -9.42
N TRP A 323 -1.74 -18.21 -10.38
CA TRP A 323 -1.85 -16.91 -11.05
C TRP A 323 -3.18 -16.24 -10.74
N ALA A 324 -3.14 -15.22 -9.88
CA ALA A 324 -4.26 -14.35 -9.59
C ALA A 324 -4.38 -13.26 -10.68
N VAL A 325 -5.53 -13.17 -11.32
CA VAL A 325 -5.82 -12.22 -12.40
C VAL A 325 -7.13 -11.49 -12.14
N GLY A 326 -7.28 -10.26 -12.64
CA GLY A 326 -8.57 -9.57 -12.59
C GLY A 326 -9.68 -10.37 -13.29
N THR A 327 -10.92 -10.22 -12.84
CA THR A 327 -12.07 -11.01 -13.34
C THR A 327 -12.17 -11.03 -14.87
N ALA A 328 -11.98 -9.88 -15.51
CA ALA A 328 -12.04 -9.71 -16.96
C ALA A 328 -10.64 -9.60 -17.62
N ALA A 329 -9.58 -10.05 -16.95
CA ALA A 329 -8.23 -9.95 -17.50
C ALA A 329 -8.10 -10.79 -18.79
N PRO A 330 -7.51 -10.23 -19.87
CA PRO A 330 -7.26 -10.95 -21.09
C PRO A 330 -6.12 -11.94 -20.89
N LEU A 331 -6.42 -13.23 -20.96
CA LEU A 331 -5.42 -14.30 -21.02
C LEU A 331 -5.31 -14.83 -22.45
N PRO A 332 -4.19 -15.45 -22.84
CA PRO A 332 -4.07 -16.06 -24.15
C PRO A 332 -5.15 -17.12 -24.38
N GLU A 333 -5.67 -17.18 -25.60
CA GLU A 333 -6.73 -18.11 -25.98
C GLU A 333 -6.34 -19.55 -25.65
N GLY A 334 -7.24 -20.29 -25.00
CA GLY A 334 -7.04 -21.67 -24.62
C GLY A 334 -6.11 -21.89 -23.42
N PHE A 335 -5.55 -20.85 -22.79
CA PHE A 335 -4.55 -21.01 -21.73
C PHE A 335 -5.12 -21.71 -20.49
N GLU A 336 -6.29 -21.28 -20.01
CA GLU A 336 -6.92 -21.90 -18.85
C GLU A 336 -7.33 -23.35 -19.13
N GLU A 337 -7.80 -23.63 -20.34
CA GLU A 337 -8.13 -24.98 -20.80
C GLU A 337 -6.90 -25.88 -20.84
N ARG A 338 -5.76 -25.36 -21.30
CA ARG A 338 -4.48 -26.10 -21.29
C ARG A 338 -3.98 -26.36 -19.87
N VAL A 339 -4.09 -25.38 -18.97
CA VAL A 339 -3.76 -25.56 -17.55
C VAL A 339 -4.66 -26.63 -16.91
N ALA A 340 -5.97 -26.61 -17.19
CA ALA A 340 -6.92 -27.60 -16.69
C ALA A 340 -6.67 -29.00 -17.28
N ALA A 341 -6.37 -29.11 -18.57
CA ALA A 341 -6.06 -30.38 -19.23
C ALA A 341 -4.76 -30.99 -18.71
N ALA A 342 -3.73 -30.17 -18.47
CA ALA A 342 -2.49 -30.60 -17.82
C ALA A 342 -2.76 -31.14 -16.40
N ALA A 343 -3.72 -30.55 -15.68
CA ALA A 343 -4.15 -31.06 -14.37
C ALA A 343 -4.86 -32.43 -14.46
N ALA A 344 -5.72 -32.62 -15.46
CA ALA A 344 -6.46 -33.87 -15.66
C ALA A 344 -5.56 -35.05 -16.05
N THR A 345 -4.44 -34.78 -16.74
CA THR A 345 -3.50 -35.80 -17.23
C THR A 345 -2.38 -36.16 -16.25
N ALA A 346 -2.19 -35.38 -15.18
CA ALA A 346 -1.10 -35.55 -14.21
C ALA A 346 -1.27 -36.74 -13.23
N GLY A 347 -2.37 -37.49 -13.29
CA GLY A 347 -2.60 -38.66 -12.44
C GLY A 347 -2.71 -38.31 -10.95
N ARG A 348 -1.94 -38.97 -10.07
CA ARG A 348 -1.91 -38.66 -8.62
C ARG A 348 -1.15 -37.36 -8.28
N ARG A 349 -0.43 -36.76 -9.23
CA ARG A 349 0.17 -35.43 -9.05
C ARG A 349 -0.90 -34.40 -9.41
N ARG A 350 -1.16 -33.42 -8.53
CA ARG A 350 -2.06 -32.31 -8.85
C ARG A 350 -1.48 -31.52 -10.02
N GLY A 351 -2.33 -30.94 -10.87
CA GLY A 351 -1.88 -30.12 -11.99
C GLY A 351 -0.90 -29.04 -11.59
N LYS A 352 -0.01 -28.67 -12.51
CA LYS A 352 1.09 -27.74 -12.26
C LYS A 352 0.66 -26.25 -12.25
N GLY A 353 -0.61 -25.93 -12.43
CA GLY A 353 -1.05 -24.54 -12.48
C GLY A 353 -2.48 -24.36 -11.98
N ARG A 354 -2.75 -23.21 -11.35
CA ARG A 354 -4.09 -22.75 -10.99
C ARG A 354 -4.24 -21.27 -11.33
N VAL A 355 -5.26 -20.94 -12.12
CA VAL A 355 -5.66 -19.55 -12.39
C VAL A 355 -6.81 -19.17 -11.46
N VAL A 356 -6.71 -18.01 -10.82
CA VAL A 356 -7.75 -17.45 -9.93
C VAL A 356 -8.21 -16.13 -10.52
N ARG A 357 -9.45 -16.08 -11.04
CA ARG A 357 -10.07 -14.86 -11.58
C ARG A 357 -10.77 -14.08 -10.47
N GLY A 358 -10.34 -12.84 -10.24
CA GLY A 358 -10.83 -11.95 -9.18
C GLY A 358 -9.82 -11.82 -8.03
N TRP A 359 -10.32 -11.52 -6.83
CA TRP A 359 -9.46 -11.33 -5.65
C TRP A 359 -9.01 -12.67 -5.07
N ALA A 360 -7.70 -12.92 -5.04
CA ALA A 360 -7.11 -14.09 -4.38
C ALA A 360 -6.77 -13.79 -2.92
N PRO A 361 -6.87 -14.78 -2.00
CA PRO A 361 -6.45 -14.63 -0.61
C PRO A 361 -4.90 -14.62 -0.52
N GLN A 362 -4.29 -13.52 -0.97
CA GLN A 362 -2.84 -13.35 -1.16
C GLN A 362 -2.03 -13.63 0.11
N VAL A 363 -2.45 -13.10 1.26
CA VAL A 363 -1.76 -13.34 2.54
C VAL A 363 -1.72 -14.83 2.87
N ALA A 364 -2.82 -15.56 2.67
CA ALA A 364 -2.87 -17.00 2.90
C ALA A 364 -1.98 -17.77 1.91
N ALA A 365 -1.96 -17.35 0.64
CA ALA A 365 -1.10 -17.95 -0.37
C ALA A 365 0.39 -17.76 -0.03
N LEU A 366 0.81 -16.53 0.29
CA LEU A 366 2.20 -16.20 0.60
C LEU A 366 2.70 -16.89 1.88
N ARG A 367 1.84 -17.10 2.87
CA ARG A 367 2.19 -17.81 4.11
C ARG A 367 2.22 -19.34 3.96
N HIS A 368 1.76 -19.86 2.83
CA HIS A 368 1.71 -21.30 2.62
C HIS A 368 3.09 -21.85 2.28
N ARG A 369 3.54 -22.90 2.99
CA ARG A 369 4.89 -23.51 2.83
C ARG A 369 5.28 -23.91 1.40
N ALA A 370 4.29 -24.26 0.59
CA ALA A 370 4.51 -24.63 -0.81
C ALA A 370 4.95 -23.44 -1.68
N VAL A 371 4.61 -22.19 -1.30
CA VAL A 371 4.97 -21.00 -2.07
C VAL A 371 6.41 -20.60 -1.74
N GLY A 372 7.27 -20.63 -2.76
CA GLY A 372 8.69 -20.27 -2.62
C GLY A 372 9.08 -18.96 -3.29
N TRP A 373 8.26 -18.46 -4.22
CA TRP A 373 8.54 -17.24 -4.96
C TRP A 373 7.27 -16.46 -5.26
N PHE A 374 7.38 -15.13 -5.30
CA PHE A 374 6.28 -14.24 -5.65
C PHE A 374 6.63 -13.35 -6.85
N VAL A 375 6.00 -13.60 -8.00
CA VAL A 375 6.01 -12.65 -9.12
C VAL A 375 5.06 -11.50 -8.81
N THR A 376 5.63 -10.31 -8.67
CA THR A 376 4.89 -9.14 -8.17
C THR A 376 5.21 -7.86 -8.92
N HIS A 377 4.17 -7.05 -9.09
CA HIS A 377 4.26 -5.66 -9.52
C HIS A 377 4.97 -4.73 -8.52
N CYS A 378 5.33 -5.19 -7.33
CA CYS A 378 6.02 -4.39 -6.30
C CYS A 378 5.21 -3.21 -5.74
N GLY A 379 3.88 -3.31 -5.75
CA GLY A 379 3.04 -2.43 -4.93
C GLY A 379 3.36 -2.65 -3.45
N TRP A 380 3.47 -1.56 -2.68
CA TRP A 380 4.08 -1.62 -1.35
C TRP A 380 3.38 -2.57 -0.36
N ASN A 381 2.05 -2.67 -0.40
CA ASN A 381 1.33 -3.65 0.41
C ASN A 381 1.75 -5.09 0.11
N SER A 382 1.88 -5.44 -1.17
CA SER A 382 2.37 -6.76 -1.59
C SER A 382 3.81 -7.01 -1.17
N VAL A 383 4.66 -5.97 -1.16
CA VAL A 383 6.04 -6.06 -0.68
C VAL A 383 6.08 -6.37 0.81
N LEU A 384 5.27 -5.70 1.62
CA LEU A 384 5.20 -5.94 3.06
C LEU A 384 4.60 -7.30 3.38
N GLU A 385 3.57 -7.73 2.67
CA GLU A 385 2.98 -9.08 2.83
C GLU A 385 3.99 -10.18 2.51
N ALA A 386 4.76 -10.02 1.43
CA ALA A 386 5.80 -10.98 1.06
C ALA A 386 6.95 -10.99 2.07
N SER A 387 7.38 -9.80 2.53
CA SER A 387 8.44 -9.66 3.55
C SER A 387 8.02 -10.30 4.88
N ALA A 388 6.78 -10.08 5.31
CA ALA A 388 6.20 -10.68 6.51
C ALA A 388 5.91 -12.19 6.37
N ALA A 389 5.92 -12.73 5.15
CA ALA A 389 5.82 -14.16 4.88
C ALA A 389 7.18 -14.82 4.61
N GLY A 390 8.26 -14.04 4.46
CA GLY A 390 9.59 -14.54 4.11
C GLY A 390 9.70 -15.07 2.68
N VAL A 391 8.84 -14.60 1.77
CA VAL A 391 8.80 -15.05 0.37
C VAL A 391 9.65 -14.11 -0.49
N PRO A 392 10.71 -14.61 -1.16
CA PRO A 392 11.49 -13.80 -2.09
C PRO A 392 10.69 -13.41 -3.33
N MET A 393 11.01 -12.26 -3.91
CA MET A 393 10.20 -11.64 -4.97
C MET A 393 10.88 -11.71 -6.34
N LEU A 394 10.08 -12.00 -7.36
CA LEU A 394 10.42 -11.83 -8.76
C LEU A 394 9.72 -10.56 -9.25
N THR A 395 10.48 -9.48 -9.40
CA THR A 395 9.92 -8.13 -9.48
C THR A 395 9.65 -7.71 -10.91
N TRP A 396 8.44 -7.25 -11.17
CA TRP A 396 7.98 -6.78 -12.47
C TRP A 396 7.15 -5.51 -12.31
N PRO A 397 7.78 -4.36 -11.99
CA PRO A 397 7.10 -3.09 -11.77
C PRO A 397 6.29 -2.66 -12.99
N MET A 398 5.11 -2.09 -12.75
CA MET A 398 4.17 -1.67 -13.79
C MET A 398 3.97 -0.15 -13.85
N THR A 399 3.82 0.51 -12.70
CA THR A 399 3.45 1.94 -12.60
C THR A 399 3.76 2.53 -11.22
N ALA A 400 3.33 3.77 -10.98
CA ALA A 400 3.42 4.46 -9.69
C ALA A 400 4.85 4.46 -9.11
N ASP A 401 5.00 4.10 -7.85
CA ASP A 401 6.26 3.98 -7.10
C ASP A 401 6.95 2.61 -7.29
N GLN A 402 6.39 1.71 -8.09
CA GLN A 402 6.83 0.31 -8.16
C GLN A 402 8.24 0.12 -8.69
N PHE A 403 8.71 0.99 -9.59
CA PHE A 403 10.10 0.98 -10.07
C PHE A 403 11.07 1.34 -8.95
N VAL A 404 10.70 2.31 -8.10
CA VAL A 404 11.47 2.71 -6.93
C VAL A 404 11.50 1.56 -5.91
N ASN A 405 10.35 0.93 -5.66
CA ASN A 405 10.23 -0.22 -4.77
C ASN A 405 11.06 -1.41 -5.28
N THR A 406 11.02 -1.70 -6.58
CA THR A 406 11.84 -2.74 -7.19
C THR A 406 13.32 -2.49 -6.95
N ARG A 407 13.78 -1.25 -7.17
CA ARG A 407 15.19 -0.87 -6.95
C ARG A 407 15.59 -1.06 -5.50
N LEU A 408 14.77 -0.61 -4.55
CA LEU A 408 15.00 -0.84 -3.12
C LEU A 408 15.17 -2.33 -2.81
N LEU A 409 14.28 -3.18 -3.34
CA LEU A 409 14.28 -4.61 -3.05
C LEU A 409 15.46 -5.37 -3.66
N VAL A 410 15.85 -5.00 -4.88
CA VAL A 410 16.93 -5.64 -5.63
C VAL A 410 18.30 -5.14 -5.15
N GLU A 411 18.49 -3.83 -5.06
CA GLU A 411 19.82 -3.23 -4.82
C GLU A 411 20.14 -3.10 -3.33
N GLU A 412 19.16 -2.80 -2.47
CA GLU A 412 19.42 -2.51 -1.05
C GLU A 412 18.96 -3.66 -0.12
N ALA A 413 17.75 -4.17 -0.32
CA ALA A 413 17.24 -5.25 0.52
C ALA A 413 17.85 -6.60 0.16
N GLY A 414 18.21 -6.83 -1.11
CA GLY A 414 18.74 -8.10 -1.62
C GLY A 414 17.73 -9.25 -1.60
N ALA A 415 16.42 -8.95 -1.55
CA ALA A 415 15.33 -9.91 -1.39
C ALA A 415 14.49 -10.08 -2.66
N ALA A 416 15.00 -9.60 -3.80
CA ALA A 416 14.31 -9.66 -5.08
C ALA A 416 15.24 -9.92 -6.27
N VAL A 417 14.68 -10.48 -7.34
CA VAL A 417 15.29 -10.59 -8.68
C VAL A 417 14.36 -9.95 -9.72
N PRO A 418 14.85 -9.05 -10.59
CA PRO A 418 14.00 -8.45 -11.62
C PRO A 418 13.66 -9.42 -12.74
N VAL A 419 12.36 -9.56 -13.02
CA VAL A 419 11.84 -10.19 -14.24
C VAL A 419 11.90 -9.23 -15.42
N SER A 420 11.56 -7.97 -15.19
CA SER A 420 11.54 -6.94 -16.22
C SER A 420 11.53 -5.54 -15.60
N TRP A 421 12.08 -4.57 -16.33
CA TRP A 421 11.98 -3.13 -16.02
C TRP A 421 11.15 -2.37 -17.08
N GLY A 422 10.45 -3.09 -17.96
CA GLY A 422 9.74 -2.53 -19.11
C GLY A 422 8.38 -1.88 -18.78
N GLY A 423 7.84 -2.13 -17.59
CA GLY A 423 6.55 -1.59 -17.19
C GLY A 423 5.39 -2.03 -18.08
N ILE A 424 4.35 -1.20 -18.10
CA ILE A 424 3.19 -1.40 -18.99
C ILE A 424 3.56 -1.14 -20.47
N GLN A 425 4.62 -0.37 -20.74
CA GLN A 425 5.00 0.04 -22.10
C GLN A 425 5.72 -1.08 -22.88
N ALA A 426 6.55 -1.88 -22.21
CA ALA A 426 7.35 -2.91 -22.86
C ALA A 426 7.17 -4.26 -22.15
N ALA A 427 6.52 -5.20 -22.83
CA ALA A 427 6.48 -6.59 -22.39
C ALA A 427 7.88 -7.23 -22.59
N PRO A 428 8.37 -8.04 -21.62
CA PRO A 428 9.56 -8.83 -21.81
C PRO A 428 9.30 -9.98 -22.78
N GLU A 429 10.37 -10.54 -23.34
CA GLU A 429 10.29 -11.77 -24.11
C GLU A 429 9.97 -12.95 -23.17
N ALA A 430 9.23 -13.93 -23.68
CA ALA A 430 8.88 -15.12 -22.88
C ALA A 430 10.15 -15.82 -22.35
N GLU A 431 11.21 -15.89 -23.17
CA GLU A 431 12.52 -16.47 -22.85
C GLU A 431 13.15 -15.81 -21.63
N GLU A 432 13.01 -14.48 -21.49
CA GLU A 432 13.51 -13.76 -20.34
C GLU A 432 12.76 -14.15 -19.07
N VAL A 433 11.43 -14.16 -19.13
CA VAL A 433 10.58 -14.57 -18.00
C VAL A 433 10.89 -16.02 -17.60
N ALA A 434 11.01 -16.93 -18.57
CA ALA A 434 11.31 -18.33 -18.30
C ALA A 434 12.68 -18.53 -17.62
N ARG A 435 13.73 -17.83 -18.10
CA ARG A 435 15.05 -17.89 -17.47
C ARG A 435 15.00 -17.50 -15.99
N VAL A 436 14.25 -16.45 -15.65
CA VAL A 436 14.12 -15.99 -14.26
C VAL A 436 13.34 -17.01 -13.41
N LEU A 437 12.26 -17.57 -13.94
CA LEU A 437 11.49 -18.63 -13.26
C LEU A 437 12.33 -19.90 -13.03
N GLU A 438 13.10 -20.33 -14.02
CA GLU A 438 14.01 -21.49 -13.91
C GLU A 438 15.14 -21.24 -12.93
N ALA A 439 15.72 -20.04 -12.92
CA ALA A 439 16.76 -19.68 -11.97
C ALA A 439 16.26 -19.68 -10.52
N ALA A 440 15.06 -19.16 -10.31
CA ALA A 440 14.37 -19.13 -9.03
C ALA A 440 14.04 -20.56 -8.54
N ALA A 441 13.39 -21.36 -9.37
CA ALA A 441 13.01 -22.74 -9.04
C ALA A 441 14.23 -23.68 -8.94
N GLY A 442 15.29 -23.42 -9.72
CA GLY A 442 16.52 -24.20 -9.76
C GLY A 442 17.53 -23.87 -8.66
N GLY A 443 17.19 -22.99 -7.71
CA GLY A 443 18.05 -22.65 -6.57
C GLY A 443 19.21 -21.71 -6.89
N GLN A 444 19.32 -21.17 -8.11
CA GLN A 444 20.38 -20.23 -8.49
C GLN A 444 20.27 -18.90 -7.72
N CYS A 445 19.05 -18.57 -7.27
CA CYS A 445 18.75 -17.39 -6.47
C CYS A 445 18.67 -17.67 -4.95
N ALA A 446 19.36 -18.71 -4.45
CA ALA A 446 19.30 -19.10 -3.04
C ALA A 446 19.71 -18.00 -2.05
N HIS A 447 20.63 -17.11 -2.42
CA HIS A 447 21.02 -15.96 -1.60
C HIS A 447 19.86 -14.97 -1.40
N VAL A 448 19.02 -14.78 -2.42
CA VAL A 448 17.81 -13.93 -2.35
C VAL A 448 16.77 -14.57 -1.42
N ALA A 449 16.59 -15.88 -1.53
CA ALA A 449 15.70 -16.62 -0.63
C ALA A 449 16.19 -16.58 0.83
N ALA A 450 17.50 -16.69 1.07
CA ALA A 450 18.08 -16.53 2.41
C ALA A 450 17.82 -15.13 2.97
N ARG A 451 17.96 -14.09 2.14
CA ARG A 451 17.70 -12.72 2.53
C ARG A 451 16.23 -12.43 2.85
N ALA A 452 15.30 -13.04 2.11
CA ALA A 452 13.87 -12.99 2.43
C ALA A 452 13.55 -13.64 3.78
N LYS A 453 14.24 -14.73 4.15
CA LYS A 453 14.11 -15.36 5.48
C LYS A 453 14.59 -14.46 6.61
N GLU A 454 15.68 -13.72 6.43
CA GLU A 454 16.12 -12.73 7.41
C GLU A 454 15.08 -11.61 7.59
N LEU A 455 14.45 -11.17 6.50
CA LEU A 455 13.42 -10.13 6.56
C LEU A 455 12.16 -10.57 7.33
N VAL A 456 11.79 -11.86 7.31
CA VAL A 456 10.61 -12.31 8.06
C VAL A 456 10.83 -12.25 9.57
N GLU A 457 12.03 -12.60 10.04
CA GLU A 457 12.38 -12.53 11.46
C GLU A 457 12.34 -11.08 11.96
N GLU A 458 12.89 -10.16 11.16
CA GLU A 458 12.92 -8.72 11.45
C GLU A 458 11.52 -8.08 11.39
N ALA A 459 10.73 -8.46 10.39
CA ALA A 459 9.34 -8.03 10.24
C ALA A 459 8.47 -8.48 11.42
N ALA A 460 8.69 -9.68 11.96
CA ALA A 460 8.00 -10.16 13.15
C ALA A 460 8.52 -9.46 14.43
N ALA A 461 9.84 -9.31 14.57
CA ALA A 461 10.44 -8.71 15.75
C ALA A 461 10.03 -7.25 15.95
N THR A 462 9.98 -6.44 14.88
CA THR A 462 9.69 -5.00 14.99
C THR A 462 8.26 -4.68 15.46
N VAL A 463 7.29 -5.57 15.19
CA VAL A 463 5.88 -5.40 15.59
C VAL A 463 5.54 -6.12 16.90
N SER A 464 6.41 -7.02 17.36
CA SER A 464 6.29 -7.70 18.65
C SER A 464 6.41 -6.73 19.84
N ASP A 465 6.04 -7.18 21.04
CA ASP A 465 6.12 -6.35 22.24
C ASP A 465 7.56 -5.89 22.49
N GLY A 466 7.75 -4.56 22.60
CA GLY A 466 9.07 -3.94 22.72
C GLY A 466 9.80 -3.73 21.39
N GLY A 467 9.25 -4.18 20.26
CA GLY A 467 9.79 -3.94 18.92
C GLY A 467 9.75 -2.46 18.49
N ALA A 468 10.61 -2.07 17.56
CA ALA A 468 10.77 -0.66 17.18
C ALA A 468 9.48 -0.05 16.57
N SER A 469 8.79 -0.78 15.70
CA SER A 469 7.54 -0.31 15.10
C SER A 469 6.39 -0.25 16.10
N ARG A 470 6.39 -1.17 17.08
CA ARG A 470 5.47 -1.12 18.21
C ARG A 470 5.70 0.12 19.08
N GLN A 471 6.96 0.45 19.36
CA GLN A 471 7.31 1.67 20.09
C GLN A 471 6.87 2.94 19.34
N GLU A 472 7.10 3.02 18.04
CA GLU A 472 6.63 4.15 17.21
C GLU A 472 5.10 4.32 17.24
N LEU A 473 4.36 3.21 17.23
CA LEU A 473 2.91 3.21 17.37
C LEU A 473 2.47 3.68 18.77
N ASP A 474 3.10 3.16 19.82
CA ASP A 474 2.76 3.52 21.21
C ASP A 474 3.11 5.00 21.50
N GLU A 475 4.20 5.52 20.93
CA GLU A 475 4.53 6.94 20.94
C GLU A 475 3.49 7.80 20.21
N LEU A 476 3.04 7.37 19.03
CA LEU A 476 1.99 8.06 18.28
C LEU A 476 0.68 8.12 19.10
N VAL A 477 0.29 7.03 19.75
CA VAL A 477 -0.89 7.01 20.63
C VAL A 477 -0.72 7.97 21.80
N ARG A 478 0.47 8.01 22.42
CA ARG A 478 0.77 8.95 23.52
C ARG A 478 0.64 10.40 23.07
N GLU A 479 1.22 10.77 21.93
CA GLU A 479 1.12 12.12 21.39
C GLU A 479 -0.33 12.50 21.06
N LEU A 480 -1.10 11.59 20.46
CA LEU A 480 -2.51 11.82 20.19
C LEU A 480 -3.34 12.03 21.47
N ARG A 481 -2.99 11.36 22.58
CA ARG A 481 -3.62 11.55 23.89
C ARG A 481 -3.32 12.94 24.47
N GLU A 482 -2.08 13.38 24.35
CA GLU A 482 -1.62 14.68 24.87
C GLU A 482 -2.30 15.87 24.15
N LEU A 483 -2.69 15.72 22.88
CA LEU A 483 -3.44 16.75 22.13
C LEU A 483 -4.84 17.07 22.71
N GLY A 484 -5.39 16.20 23.56
CA GLY A 484 -6.66 16.44 24.26
C GLY A 484 -6.52 17.27 25.53
N SER A 485 -5.30 17.40 26.08
CA SER A 485 -5.04 17.93 27.42
C SER A 485 -4.47 19.35 27.44
N GLU A 486 -4.28 20.01 26.28
CA GLU A 486 -3.86 21.41 26.25
C GLU A 486 -5.08 22.36 26.39
N PRO A 487 -5.19 23.13 27.49
CA PRO A 487 -6.08 24.29 27.51
C PRO A 487 -5.47 25.33 26.57
N LYS A 488 -6.20 25.73 25.53
CA LYS A 488 -5.81 26.93 24.77
C LYS A 488 -6.05 28.16 25.65
N GLU A 489 -4.96 28.84 26.02
CA GLU A 489 -4.97 30.19 26.64
C GLU A 489 -5.67 31.22 25.76
#